data_AF-A0A6G3WM77-F1
#
_entry.id   AF-A0A6G3WM77-F1
#
_cell.length_a   1.000
_cell.length_b   1.000
_cell.length_c   1.000
_cell.angle_alpha   90.00
_cell.angle_beta   90.00
_cell.angle_gamma   90.00
#
_symmetry.space_group_name_H-M   'P 1'
#
loop_
_entity.id
_entity.type
_entity.pdbx_description
1 polymer ?
#
loop_
_entity_poly.entity_id
_entity_poly.type
_entity_poly.pdbx_seq_one_letter_code
_entity_poly.pdbx_strand_id
1 'polypeptide(L)'
;SEVLGDTGPAPYGREPDPATDTPDTVHRLITTVPAGLAEPALNEVTAAFHCTEQDVLLAAFVLAHSRWRGEESTLVLLEGHGRDAALPEVAAPARTVGWFTSQYPFRGSLTEAG
;
A
#
# COMPACT_ATOMS: atom_id res chain seq x y z
N SER A 1 13.44 14.59 -5.81
CA SER A 1 12.22 14.20 -5.08
C SER A 1 11.17 15.24 -5.41
N GLU A 2 10.27 14.92 -6.32
CA GLU A 2 9.12 15.78 -6.60
C GLU A 2 8.04 15.41 -5.58
N VAL A 3 7.63 16.38 -4.76
CA VAL A 3 6.52 16.19 -3.83
C VAL A 3 5.24 16.17 -4.68
N LEU A 4 4.66 15.00 -4.86
CA LEU A 4 3.41 14.84 -5.60
C LEU A 4 2.24 15.26 -4.70
N GLY A 5 1.72 16.46 -4.92
CA GLY A 5 0.57 17.05 -4.23
C GLY A 5 0.93 18.00 -3.08
N ASP A 6 -0.09 18.60 -2.45
CA ASP A 6 0.10 19.39 -1.25
C ASP A 6 0.67 18.53 -0.14
N THR A 7 1.62 19.07 0.64
CA THR A 7 2.09 18.43 1.87
C THR A 7 0.90 18.30 2.82
N GLY A 8 0.34 17.09 2.88
CA GLY A 8 -0.66 16.74 3.87
C GLY A 8 -0.08 16.92 5.28
N PRO A 9 -0.94 16.96 6.32
CA PRO A 9 -0.45 16.91 7.70
C PRO A 9 0.49 15.70 7.85
N ALA A 10 1.53 15.86 8.66
CA ALA A 10 2.46 14.76 8.92
C ALA A 10 1.66 13.49 9.28
N PRO A 11 2.05 12.30 8.79
CA PRO A 11 1.25 11.08 8.94
C PRO A 11 0.82 10.80 10.39
N TYR A 12 1.54 11.34 11.37
CA TYR A 12 1.31 11.15 12.80
C TYR A 12 0.92 12.45 13.55
N GLY A 13 0.47 13.47 12.83
CA GLY A 13 0.06 14.77 13.40
C GLY A 13 1.22 15.62 13.92
N ARG A 14 2.46 15.13 13.80
CA ARG A 14 3.71 15.83 14.12
C ARG A 14 4.80 15.41 13.15
N GLU A 15 5.78 16.28 12.96
CA GLU A 15 7.01 15.94 12.27
C GLU A 15 7.74 14.81 13.02
N PRO A 16 8.41 13.87 12.31
CA PRO A 16 9.24 12.87 12.96
C PRO A 16 10.35 13.50 13.80
N ASP A 17 10.59 12.97 15.00
CA ASP A 17 11.68 13.37 15.88
C ASP A 17 12.93 12.55 15.51
N PRO A 18 14.01 13.16 15.03
CA PRO A 18 15.20 12.42 14.61
C PRO A 18 15.90 11.68 15.76
N ALA A 19 15.64 12.05 17.02
CA ALA A 19 16.20 11.36 18.19
C ALA A 19 15.42 10.09 18.56
N THR A 20 14.14 9.99 18.22
CA THR A 20 13.27 8.88 18.66
C THR A 20 12.57 8.12 17.53
N ASP A 21 12.35 8.71 16.36
CA ASP A 21 11.67 8.08 15.23
C ASP A 21 12.70 7.50 14.26
N THR A 22 13.46 6.54 14.77
CA THR A 22 14.53 5.85 14.04
C THR A 22 14.12 4.41 13.73
N PRO A 23 14.78 3.72 12.80
CA PRO A 23 14.50 2.30 12.56
C PRO A 23 14.62 1.43 13.83
N ASP A 24 15.48 1.80 14.77
CA ASP A 24 15.75 1.03 16.00
C ASP A 24 14.61 1.08 17.01
N THR A 25 13.77 2.12 16.95
CA THR A 25 12.63 2.32 17.86
C THR A 25 11.31 1.83 17.28
N VAL A 26 11.33 1.27 16.06
CA VAL A 26 10.13 0.72 15.42
C VAL A 26 9.65 -0.51 16.18
N HIS A 27 8.45 -0.43 16.73
CA HIS A 27 7.73 -1.61 17.23
C HIS A 27 6.96 -2.28 16.08
N ARG A 28 7.09 -3.60 15.99
CA ARG A 28 6.42 -4.39 14.96
C ARG A 28 5.26 -5.19 15.55
N LEU A 29 4.06 -4.94 15.06
CA LEU A 29 2.90 -5.79 15.27
C LEU A 29 2.63 -6.61 14.00
N ILE A 30 2.57 -7.93 14.14
CA ILE A 30 2.20 -8.84 13.05
C ILE A 30 0.92 -9.56 13.47
N THR A 31 -0.04 -9.64 12.55
CA THR A 31 -1.24 -10.45 12.71
C THR A 31 -1.44 -11.31 11.47
N THR A 32 -2.25 -12.36 11.60
CA THR A 32 -2.56 -13.29 10.51
C THR A 32 -4.07 -13.32 10.31
N VAL A 33 -4.50 -13.11 9.07
CA VAL A 33 -5.91 -13.28 8.70
C VAL A 33 -6.21 -14.79 8.68
N PRO A 34 -7.25 -15.26 9.39
CA PRO A 34 -7.64 -16.66 9.37
C PRO A 34 -7.93 -17.16 7.96
N ALA A 35 -7.57 -18.41 7.65
CA ALA A 35 -7.74 -19.00 6.32
C ALA A 35 -9.18 -18.90 5.78
N GLY A 36 -10.18 -19.12 6.65
CA GLY A 36 -11.60 -18.99 6.28
C GLY A 36 -12.04 -17.58 5.85
N LEU A 37 -11.23 -16.55 6.13
CA LEU A 37 -11.44 -15.19 5.60
C LEU A 37 -10.50 -14.88 4.43
N ALA A 38 -9.27 -15.39 4.45
CA ALA A 38 -8.30 -15.16 3.39
C ALA A 38 -8.69 -15.85 2.08
N GLU A 39 -9.23 -17.07 2.13
CA GLU A 39 -9.58 -17.84 0.93
C GLU A 39 -10.64 -17.16 0.06
N PRO A 40 -11.81 -16.72 0.59
CA PRO A 40 -12.78 -15.99 -0.23
C PRO A 40 -12.23 -14.64 -0.70
N ALA A 41 -11.44 -13.96 0.13
CA ALA A 41 -10.85 -12.66 -0.23
C ALA A 41 -9.89 -12.76 -1.42
N LEU A 42 -9.11 -13.85 -1.51
CA LEU A 42 -8.13 -14.06 -2.59
C LEU A 42 -8.74 -14.65 -3.87
N ASN A 43 -9.91 -15.27 -3.80
CA ASN A 43 -10.52 -15.98 -4.93
C ASN A 43 -11.87 -15.40 -5.35
N GLU A 44 -12.84 -15.37 -4.45
CA GLU A 44 -14.23 -14.99 -4.78
C GLU A 44 -14.34 -13.49 -4.99
N VAL A 45 -13.74 -12.69 -4.09
CA VAL A 45 -13.77 -11.22 -4.17
C VAL A 45 -13.00 -10.74 -5.40
N THR A 46 -11.79 -11.25 -5.61
CA THR A 46 -10.96 -10.90 -6.78
C THR A 46 -11.68 -11.22 -8.10
N ALA A 47 -12.35 -12.38 -8.17
CA ALA A 47 -13.18 -12.75 -9.32
C ALA A 47 -14.41 -11.85 -9.50
N ALA A 48 -15.13 -11.54 -8.42
CA ALA A 48 -16.36 -10.75 -8.46
C ALA A 48 -16.13 -9.28 -8.85
N PHE A 49 -14.99 -8.71 -8.42
CA PHE A 49 -14.64 -7.31 -8.69
C PHE A 49 -13.61 -7.14 -9.81
N HIS A 50 -13.21 -8.24 -10.46
CA HIS A 50 -12.17 -8.25 -11.51
C HIS A 50 -10.90 -7.51 -11.09
N CYS A 51 -10.45 -7.76 -9.85
CA CYS A 51 -9.32 -7.10 -9.23
C CYS A 51 -8.27 -8.10 -8.75
N THR A 52 -7.16 -7.58 -8.25
CA THR A 52 -6.06 -8.36 -7.67
C THR A 52 -6.19 -8.48 -6.16
N GLU A 53 -5.43 -9.39 -5.57
CA GLU A 53 -5.28 -9.50 -4.12
C GLU A 53 -4.76 -8.21 -3.48
N GLN A 54 -3.88 -7.49 -4.18
CA GLN A 54 -3.35 -6.22 -3.71
C GLN A 54 -4.45 -5.16 -3.62
N ASP A 55 -5.39 -5.13 -4.56
CA ASP A 55 -6.53 -4.21 -4.53
C ASP A 55 -7.42 -4.46 -3.31
N VAL A 56 -7.68 -5.74 -2.99
CA VAL A 56 -8.46 -6.12 -1.81
C VAL A 56 -7.77 -5.68 -0.51
N LEU A 57 -6.46 -5.94 -0.39
CA LEU A 57 -5.68 -5.54 0.77
C LEU A 57 -5.59 -4.01 0.91
N LEU A 58 -5.41 -3.31 -0.21
CA LEU A 58 -5.31 -1.85 -0.23
C LEU A 58 -6.65 -1.20 0.13
N ALA A 59 -7.77 -1.72 -0.37
CA ALA A 59 -9.10 -1.27 0.02
C ALA A 59 -9.35 -1.48 1.52
N ALA A 60 -9.02 -2.67 2.04
CA ALA A 60 -9.14 -2.97 3.47
C ALA A 60 -8.25 -2.04 4.33
N PHE A 61 -7.04 -1.73 3.87
CA PHE A 61 -6.14 -0.81 4.53
C PHE A 61 -6.70 0.62 4.57
N VAL A 62 -7.17 1.16 3.43
CA VAL A 62 -7.76 2.51 3.37
C VAL A 62 -8.99 2.61 4.29
N LEU A 63 -9.84 1.58 4.31
CA LEU A 63 -10.99 1.51 5.22
C LEU A 63 -10.57 1.50 6.70
N ALA A 64 -9.59 0.67 7.06
CA ALA A 64 -9.11 0.56 8.43
C ALA A 64 -8.42 1.85 8.89
N HIS A 65 -7.56 2.42 8.05
CA HIS A 65 -6.84 3.66 8.32
C HIS A 65 -7.81 4.84 8.47
N SER A 66 -8.78 4.98 7.56
CA SER A 66 -9.81 6.01 7.63
C SER A 66 -10.60 5.93 8.94
N ARG A 67 -11.05 4.72 9.33
CA ARG A 67 -11.76 4.50 10.61
C ARG A 67 -10.91 4.85 11.83
N TRP A 68 -9.62 4.56 11.78
CA TRP A 68 -8.70 4.84 12.88
C TRP A 68 -8.38 6.33 13.01
N ARG A 69 -8.27 7.06 11.89
CA ARG A 69 -7.87 8.47 11.86
C ARG A 69 -9.00 9.47 11.78
N GLY A 70 -10.19 9.04 11.38
CA GLY A 70 -11.29 9.95 11.07
C GLY A 70 -11.04 10.80 9.81
N GLU A 71 -10.18 10.33 8.91
CA GLU A 71 -9.85 11.01 7.65
C GLU A 71 -10.45 10.26 6.46
N GLU A 72 -11.02 10.96 5.48
CA GLU A 72 -11.66 10.35 4.31
C GLU A 72 -10.67 9.90 3.23
N SER A 73 -9.41 10.36 3.29
CA SER A 73 -8.37 10.00 2.33
C SER A 73 -7.11 9.49 3.02
N THR A 74 -6.38 8.59 2.35
CA THR A 74 -5.15 7.99 2.85
C THR A 74 -4.09 8.02 1.75
N LEU A 75 -2.93 8.61 2.03
CA LEU A 75 -1.75 8.59 1.16
C LEU A 75 -0.76 7.54 1.67
N VAL A 76 -0.38 6.61 0.80
CA VAL A 76 0.65 5.60 1.10
C VAL A 76 1.68 5.52 -0.01
N LEU A 77 2.89 5.12 0.35
CA LEU A 77 3.91 4.71 -0.61
C LEU A 77 3.75 3.21 -0.87
N LEU A 78 3.43 2.84 -2.11
CA LEU A 78 3.35 1.44 -2.52
C LEU A 78 4.67 1.01 -3.13
N GLU A 79 5.00 -0.27 -2.89
CA GLU A 79 6.14 -0.92 -3.53
C GLU A 79 5.65 -1.91 -4.57
N GLY A 80 6.28 -1.88 -5.74
CA GLY A 80 6.08 -2.85 -6.80
C GLY A 80 7.35 -3.63 -7.06
N HIS A 81 7.21 -4.77 -7.75
CA HIS A 81 8.35 -5.59 -8.16
C HIS A 81 9.33 -4.86 -9.11
N GLY A 82 8.84 -3.81 -9.80
CA GLY A 82 9.56 -3.00 -10.80
C GLY A 82 10.07 -3.79 -12.01
N ARG A 83 9.38 -4.90 -12.33
CA ARG A 83 9.62 -5.73 -13.52
C ARG A 83 8.48 -5.61 -14.54
N ASP A 84 7.89 -4.41 -14.60
CA ASP A 84 6.70 -4.15 -15.38
C ASP A 84 6.92 -4.45 -16.88
N ALA A 85 5.88 -4.94 -17.55
CA ALA A 85 5.87 -5.29 -18.97
C ALA A 85 6.00 -4.07 -19.89
N ALA A 86 5.98 -2.86 -19.33
CA ALA A 86 6.35 -1.63 -20.04
C ALA A 86 7.84 -1.61 -20.45
N LEU A 87 8.67 -2.46 -19.85
CA LEU A 87 10.01 -2.74 -20.37
C LEU A 87 9.90 -3.60 -21.63
N PRO A 88 10.67 -3.30 -22.70
CA PRO A 88 10.76 -4.16 -23.87
C PRO A 88 10.99 -5.62 -23.45
N GLU A 89 10.33 -6.59 -24.10
CA GLU A 89 10.37 -8.02 -23.73
C GLU A 89 11.80 -8.57 -23.62
N VAL A 90 12.72 -8.05 -24.44
CA VAL A 90 14.16 -8.37 -24.42
C VAL A 90 14.91 -7.83 -23.18
N ALA A 91 14.32 -6.87 -22.47
CA ALA A 91 14.89 -6.17 -21.31
C ALA A 91 14.14 -6.49 -20.00
N ALA A 92 13.06 -7.26 -20.05
CA ALA A 92 12.32 -7.65 -18.85
C ALA A 92 13.20 -8.57 -17.98
N PRO A 93 13.54 -8.18 -16.73
CA PRO A 93 14.54 -8.86 -15.92
C PRO A 93 14.01 -10.15 -15.27
N ALA A 94 13.16 -10.93 -15.94
CA ALA A 94 12.43 -12.06 -15.37
C ALA A 94 13.33 -13.08 -14.62
N ARG A 95 14.58 -13.23 -15.05
CA ARG A 95 15.57 -14.17 -14.46
C ARG A 95 16.83 -13.48 -13.91
N THR A 96 16.80 -12.17 -13.73
CA THR A 96 17.94 -11.39 -13.22
C THR A 96 17.81 -11.19 -11.72
N VAL A 97 18.88 -11.41 -10.96
CA VAL A 97 18.95 -11.00 -9.54
C VAL A 97 19.44 -9.55 -9.48
N GLY A 98 18.75 -8.72 -8.72
CA GLY A 98 19.08 -7.30 -8.56
C GLY A 98 17.98 -6.56 -7.80
N TRP A 99 18.24 -5.29 -7.48
CA TRP A 99 17.26 -4.42 -6.82
C TRP A 99 16.40 -3.74 -7.89
N PHE A 100 15.19 -4.26 -8.09
CA PHE A 100 14.23 -3.74 -9.06
C PHE A 100 13.03 -3.03 -8.43
N THR A 101 12.87 -3.08 -7.12
CA THR A 101 11.73 -2.47 -6.41
C THR A 101 11.41 -1.07 -6.90
N SER A 102 10.19 -0.86 -7.38
CA SER A 102 9.65 0.46 -7.68
C SER A 102 8.87 0.98 -6.48
N GLN A 103 8.89 2.29 -6.27
CA GLN A 103 8.08 2.95 -5.25
C GLN A 103 7.25 4.05 -5.91
N TYR A 104 5.96 4.12 -5.58
CA TYR A 104 5.06 5.14 -6.13
C TYR A 104 3.99 5.53 -5.11
N PRO A 105 3.60 6.82 -5.05
CA PRO A 105 2.55 7.25 -4.15
C PRO A 105 1.18 6.79 -4.65
N PHE A 106 0.31 6.41 -3.72
CA PHE A 106 -1.08 6.09 -3.96
C PHE A 106 -1.95 6.85 -2.95
N ARG A 107 -3.00 7.51 -3.45
CA ARG A 107 -4.02 8.13 -2.63
C ARG A 107 -5.35 7.41 -2.82
N GLY A 108 -5.87 6.80 -1.76
CA GLY A 108 -7.22 6.24 -1.71
C GLY A 108 -8.16 7.18 -0.96
N SER A 109 -9.40 7.32 -1.42
CA SER A 109 -10.45 8.09 -0.73
C SER A 109 -11.71 7.26 -0.57
N LEU A 110 -12.37 7.36 0.59
CA LEU A 110 -13.70 6.83 0.78
C LEU A 110 -14.72 7.87 0.30
N THR A 111 -15.54 7.49 -0.66
CA THR A 111 -16.78 8.19 -0.99
C THR A 111 -17.92 7.44 -0.32
N GLU A 112 -18.94 8.14 0.17
CA GLU A 112 -20.15 7.44 0.64
C GLU A 112 -20.68 6.52 -0.46
N ALA A 113 -21.00 5.28 -0.09
CA ALA A 113 -21.75 4.40 -0.97
C ALA A 113 -23.16 4.99 -1.09
N GLY A 114 -23.53 5.42 -2.30
CA GLY A 114 -24.91 5.81 -2.61
C GLY A 114 -25.90 4.67 -2.41
#